data_AF-A0A6L8U1B6-F1
#
_entry.id   AF-A0A6L8U1B6-F1
#
_cell.length_a   1.000
_cell.length_b   1.000
_cell.length_c   1.000
_cell.angle_alpha   90.00
_cell.angle_beta   90.00
_cell.angle_gamma   90.00
#
_symmetry.space_group_name_H-M   'P 1'
#
loop_
_entity.id
_entity.type
_entity.pdbx_description
1 polymer ?
#
loop_
_entity_poly.entity_id
_entity_poly.type
_entity_poly.pdbx_seq_one_letter_code
_entity_poly.pdbx_strand_id
1 'polypeptide(L)'
;MKYLSFKRLLPIILLLFLTGAVCEAQKVKKGNRNPERSIFGKSLNTRQVKYRESPSVVRAKKKQEADQKKLEKEYNEYVKDQKKRAVAIQSPAVQERMAANRKDTDLKYKEKKKKRKSSEKKAGRKYR
;
A
#
# COMPACT_ATOMS: atom_id res chain seq x y z
N MET A 1 -28.08 60.82 -7.02
CA MET A 1 -27.05 59.76 -7.10
C MET A 1 -26.06 60.14 -8.20
N LYS A 2 -24.77 60.34 -7.86
CA LYS A 2 -23.77 60.77 -8.84
C LYS A 2 -23.40 59.58 -9.71
N TYR A 3 -23.85 59.57 -10.96
CA TYR A 3 -23.49 58.56 -11.95
C TYR A 3 -21.96 58.50 -12.08
N LEU A 4 -21.36 57.32 -11.87
CA LEU A 4 -19.95 57.13 -12.14
C LEU A 4 -19.72 57.40 -13.63
N SER A 5 -19.04 58.51 -13.92
CA SER A 5 -18.66 58.89 -15.29
C SER A 5 -17.96 57.71 -15.99
N PHE A 6 -18.35 57.43 -17.22
CA PHE A 6 -17.79 56.35 -18.05
C PHE A 6 -16.26 56.38 -18.12
N LYS A 7 -15.67 57.59 -18.07
CA LYS A 7 -14.20 57.80 -18.03
C LYS A 7 -13.53 57.22 -16.79
N ARG A 8 -14.26 57.09 -15.66
CA ARG A 8 -13.76 56.51 -14.40
C ARG A 8 -13.99 54.99 -14.33
N LEU A 9 -14.95 54.45 -15.08
CA LEU A 9 -15.23 53.02 -15.15
C LEU A 9 -14.24 52.28 -16.06
N LEU A 10 -13.79 52.94 -17.14
CA LEU A 10 -12.88 52.38 -18.13
C LEU A 10 -11.55 51.83 -17.53
N PRO A 11 -10.82 52.55 -16.65
CA PRO A 11 -9.61 52.00 -16.04
C PRO A 11 -9.88 50.83 -15.08
N ILE A 12 -11.05 50.82 -14.43
CA ILE A 12 -11.44 49.74 -13.51
C ILE A 12 -11.74 48.45 -14.29
N ILE A 13 -12.44 48.58 -15.42
CA ILE A 13 -12.72 47.46 -16.32
C ILE A 13 -11.41 46.93 -16.92
N LEU A 14 -10.50 47.80 -17.32
CA LEU A 14 -9.18 47.41 -17.82
C LEU A 14 -8.38 46.63 -16.75
N LEU A 15 -8.37 47.10 -15.51
CA LEU A 15 -7.75 46.41 -14.37
C LEU A 15 -8.36 45.03 -14.09
N LEU A 16 -9.69 44.91 -14.21
CA LEU A 16 -10.38 43.62 -14.07
C LEU A 16 -10.01 42.65 -15.20
N PHE A 17 -9.87 43.13 -16.44
CA PHE A 17 -9.42 42.30 -17.56
C PHE A 17 -7.97 41.84 -17.41
N LEU A 18 -7.08 42.73 -16.99
CA LEU A 18 -5.66 42.41 -16.77
C LEU A 18 -5.48 41.38 -15.64
N THR A 19 -6.19 41.55 -14.53
CA THR A 19 -6.13 40.61 -13.40
C THR A 19 -6.79 39.26 -13.72
N GLY A 20 -7.89 39.26 -14.49
CA GLY A 20 -8.53 38.05 -15.00
C GLY A 20 -7.62 37.23 -15.92
N ALA A 21 -6.93 37.89 -16.86
CA ALA A 21 -6.03 37.23 -17.82
C ALA A 21 -4.83 36.56 -17.12
N VAL A 22 -4.23 37.21 -16.11
CA VAL A 22 -3.12 36.63 -15.33
C VAL A 22 -3.58 35.44 -14.48
N CYS A 23 -4.78 35.51 -13.89
CA CYS A 23 -5.37 34.41 -13.14
C CYS A 23 -5.66 33.18 -14.03
N GLU A 24 -6.08 33.38 -15.29
CA GLU A 24 -6.29 32.27 -16.23
C GLU A 24 -4.97 31.66 -16.71
N ALA A 25 -3.94 32.46 -16.96
CA ALA A 25 -2.61 31.97 -17.33
C ALA A 25 -1.94 31.14 -16.21
N GLN A 26 -2.26 31.43 -14.94
CA GLN A 26 -1.81 30.63 -13.79
C GLN A 26 -2.68 29.39 -13.50
N LYS A 27 -3.82 29.21 -14.18
CA LYS A 27 -4.55 27.93 -14.20
C LYS A 27 -3.82 26.95 -15.14
N VAL A 28 -2.53 26.71 -14.92
CA VAL A 28 -1.90 25.45 -15.34
C VAL A 28 -2.62 24.37 -14.53
N LYS A 29 -3.71 23.86 -15.11
CA LYS A 29 -4.50 22.74 -14.59
C LYS A 29 -3.50 21.68 -14.19
N LYS A 30 -3.37 21.45 -12.87
CA LYS A 30 -2.55 20.42 -12.21
C LYS A 30 -2.00 19.43 -13.22
N GLY A 31 -0.72 19.61 -13.54
CA GLY A 31 0.09 18.86 -14.51
C GLY A 31 -0.68 17.87 -15.36
N ASN A 32 -0.74 18.13 -16.67
CA ASN A 32 -1.12 17.10 -17.64
C ASN A 32 -0.21 15.88 -17.35
N ARG A 33 -0.74 14.87 -16.64
CA ARG A 33 0.07 13.82 -15.97
C ARG A 33 0.94 13.02 -16.95
N ASN A 34 0.70 13.19 -18.25
CA ASN A 34 1.57 12.81 -19.36
C ASN A 34 1.23 13.70 -20.58
N PRO A 35 1.98 14.78 -20.87
CA PRO A 35 1.75 15.61 -22.06
C PRO A 35 1.97 14.82 -23.36
N GLU A 36 2.82 13.80 -23.32
CA GLU A 36 3.03 12.84 -24.41
C GLU A 36 1.75 12.10 -24.79
N ARG A 37 0.85 11.82 -23.84
CA ARG A 37 -0.39 11.08 -24.10
C ARG A 37 -1.41 11.92 -24.88
N SER A 38 -1.35 13.24 -24.76
CA SER A 38 -2.17 14.16 -25.58
C SER A 38 -1.63 14.35 -26.99
N ILE A 39 -0.31 14.26 -27.18
CA ILE A 39 0.35 14.48 -28.47
C ILE A 39 0.40 13.18 -29.29
N PHE A 40 0.71 12.05 -28.66
CA PHE A 40 0.92 10.74 -29.31
C PHE A 40 -0.23 9.75 -29.08
N GLY A 41 -1.28 10.13 -28.35
CA GLY A 41 -2.39 9.24 -28.00
C GLY A 41 -2.02 8.16 -26.97
N LYS A 42 -2.92 7.23 -26.71
CA LYS A 42 -2.60 6.02 -25.91
C LYS A 42 -1.76 5.09 -26.79
N SER A 43 -0.55 4.74 -26.38
CA SER A 43 0.26 3.78 -27.14
C SER A 43 -0.52 2.46 -27.30
N LEU A 44 -0.59 1.98 -28.55
CA LEU A 44 -1.21 0.69 -28.89
C LEU A 44 -0.53 -0.49 -28.16
N ASN A 45 0.70 -0.28 -27.69
CA ASN A 45 1.51 -1.25 -26.95
C ASN A 45 1.04 -1.48 -25.50
N THR A 46 0.04 -0.74 -25.01
CA THR A 46 -0.52 -0.93 -23.66
C THR A 46 -1.68 -1.93 -23.61
N ARG A 47 -2.11 -2.47 -24.75
CA ARG A 47 -3.19 -3.46 -24.81
C ARG A 47 -2.65 -4.84 -24.44
N GLN A 48 -2.48 -5.12 -23.15
CA GLN A 48 -2.23 -6.47 -22.68
C GLN A 48 -3.39 -7.38 -23.11
N VAL A 49 -3.13 -8.22 -24.10
CA VAL A 49 -4.06 -9.28 -24.50
C VAL A 49 -4.18 -10.23 -23.31
N LYS A 50 -5.38 -10.33 -22.74
CA LYS A 50 -5.66 -11.27 -21.66
C LYS A 50 -5.72 -12.67 -22.25
N TYR A 51 -4.58 -13.36 -22.30
CA TYR A 51 -4.54 -14.76 -22.64
C TYR A 51 -5.21 -15.56 -21.51
N ARG A 52 -6.28 -16.30 -21.84
CA ARG A 52 -6.84 -17.30 -20.94
C ARG A 52 -6.01 -18.57 -21.07
N GLU A 53 -5.49 -19.04 -19.95
CA GLU A 53 -4.82 -20.35 -19.90
C GLU A 53 -5.82 -21.47 -20.26
N SER A 54 -5.31 -22.54 -20.85
CA SER A 54 -6.14 -23.69 -21.18
C SER A 54 -6.72 -24.32 -19.91
N PRO A 55 -7.96 -24.87 -19.96
CA PRO A 55 -8.58 -25.48 -18.79
C PRO A 55 -7.76 -26.60 -18.15
N SER A 56 -6.97 -27.34 -18.95
CA SER A 56 -6.08 -28.40 -18.47
C SER A 56 -4.94 -27.85 -17.60
N VAL A 57 -4.30 -26.76 -18.04
CA VAL A 57 -3.24 -26.09 -17.28
C VAL A 57 -3.78 -25.53 -15.97
N VAL A 58 -4.96 -24.91 -16.00
CA VAL A 58 -5.61 -24.39 -14.79
C VAL A 58 -5.91 -25.52 -13.80
N ARG A 59 -6.44 -26.67 -14.27
CA ARG A 59 -6.69 -27.84 -13.43
C ARG A 59 -5.39 -28.42 -12.84
N ALA A 60 -4.33 -28.49 -13.64
CA ALA A 60 -3.02 -28.97 -13.19
C ALA A 60 -2.44 -28.05 -12.09
N LYS A 61 -2.47 -26.73 -12.28
CA LYS A 61 -2.04 -25.75 -11.27
C LYS A 61 -2.84 -25.86 -9.97
N LYS A 62 -4.16 -26.00 -10.06
CA LYS A 62 -5.01 -26.20 -8.88
C LYS A 62 -4.67 -27.48 -8.12
N LYS A 63 -4.36 -28.57 -8.83
CA LYS A 63 -3.92 -29.83 -8.22
C LYS A 63 -2.59 -29.64 -7.50
N GLN A 64 -1.61 -29.02 -8.16
CA GLN A 64 -0.31 -28.70 -7.56
C GLN A 64 -0.47 -27.84 -6.30
N GLU A 65 -1.31 -26.81 -6.34
CA GLU A 65 -1.57 -25.94 -5.19
C GLU A 65 -2.25 -26.72 -4.04
N ALA A 66 -3.18 -27.62 -4.35
CA ALA A 66 -3.84 -28.46 -3.35
C ALA A 66 -2.84 -29.42 -2.69
N ASP A 67 -1.95 -30.03 -3.47
CA ASP A 67 -0.93 -30.96 -2.98
C ASP A 67 0.13 -30.21 -2.15
N GLN A 68 0.56 -29.02 -2.58
CA GLN A 68 1.44 -28.15 -1.79
C GLN A 68 0.80 -27.77 -0.45
N LYS A 69 -0.48 -27.39 -0.44
CA LYS A 69 -1.21 -27.09 0.80
C LYS A 69 -1.29 -28.29 1.75
N LYS A 70 -1.40 -29.51 1.22
CA LYS A 70 -1.38 -30.73 2.05
C LYS A 70 0.01 -30.93 2.65
N LEU A 71 1.06 -30.86 1.82
CA LEU A 71 2.45 -30.99 2.27
C LEU A 71 2.81 -29.94 3.33
N GLU A 72 2.37 -28.69 3.15
CA GLU A 72 2.57 -27.63 4.15
C GLU A 72 1.86 -27.95 5.47
N LYS A 73 0.65 -28.51 5.44
CA LYS A 73 -0.08 -28.91 6.66
C LYS A 73 0.64 -30.05 7.37
N GLU A 74 1.00 -31.10 6.66
CA GLU A 74 1.72 -32.25 7.20
C GLU A 74 3.06 -31.83 7.81
N TYR A 75 3.80 -30.97 7.11
CA TYR A 75 5.05 -30.41 7.63
C TYR A 75 4.82 -29.57 8.90
N ASN A 76 3.78 -28.73 8.93
CA ASN A 76 3.45 -27.92 10.10
C ASN A 76 3.06 -28.79 11.30
N GLU A 77 2.34 -29.89 11.07
CA GLU A 77 1.99 -30.87 12.11
C GLU A 77 3.24 -31.59 12.63
N TYR A 78 4.08 -32.08 11.72
CA TYR A 78 5.36 -32.69 12.06
C TYR A 78 6.23 -31.76 12.92
N VAL A 79 6.38 -30.49 12.52
CA VAL A 79 7.17 -29.49 13.26
C VAL A 79 6.57 -29.24 14.65
N LYS A 80 5.23 -29.19 14.78
CA LYS A 80 4.57 -29.04 16.09
C LYS A 80 4.87 -30.23 16.99
N ASP A 81 4.80 -31.44 16.47
CA ASP A 81 5.03 -32.65 17.24
C ASP A 81 6.49 -32.79 17.66
N GLN A 82 7.43 -32.46 16.76
CA GLN A 82 8.86 -32.39 17.12
C GLN A 82 9.12 -31.36 18.22
N LYS A 83 8.50 -30.18 18.15
CA LYS A 83 8.62 -29.16 19.20
C LYS A 83 8.04 -29.63 20.54
N LYS A 84 6.93 -30.38 20.53
CA LYS A 84 6.35 -30.97 21.75
C LYS A 84 7.28 -32.02 22.35
N ARG A 85 7.76 -32.96 21.52
CA ARG A 85 8.72 -34.00 21.92
C ARG A 85 9.98 -33.40 22.52
N ALA A 86 10.54 -32.37 21.88
CA ALA A 86 11.74 -31.70 22.35
C ALA A 86 11.58 -31.09 23.76
N VAL A 87 10.38 -30.62 24.12
CA VAL A 87 10.08 -30.15 25.48
C VAL A 87 9.86 -31.32 26.43
N ALA A 88 9.13 -32.34 26.00
CA ALA A 88 8.79 -33.51 26.82
C ALA A 88 10.03 -34.32 27.25
N ILE A 89 11.08 -34.35 26.42
CA ILE A 89 12.35 -35.02 26.72
C ILE A 89 13.14 -34.29 27.84
N GLN A 90 12.87 -33.01 28.09
CA GLN A 90 13.59 -32.24 29.11
C GLN A 90 13.15 -32.60 30.52
N SER A 91 14.03 -32.35 31.50
CA SER A 91 13.69 -32.47 32.92
C SER A 91 12.63 -31.44 33.36
N PRO A 92 11.83 -31.73 34.41
CA PRO A 92 10.72 -30.86 34.83
C PRO A 92 11.14 -29.41 35.12
N ALA A 93 12.27 -29.21 35.80
CA ALA A 93 12.81 -27.87 36.10
C ALA A 93 13.17 -27.09 34.83
N VAL A 94 13.64 -27.77 33.78
CA VAL A 94 13.93 -27.14 32.48
C VAL A 94 12.64 -26.80 31.75
N GLN A 95 11.62 -27.67 31.81
CA GLN A 95 10.31 -27.39 31.22
C GLN A 95 9.67 -26.12 31.81
N GLU A 96 9.75 -25.93 33.12
CA GLU A 96 9.28 -24.72 33.80
C GLU A 96 10.02 -23.46 33.34
N ARG A 97 11.36 -23.52 33.25
CA ARG A 97 12.18 -22.43 32.71
C ARG A 97 11.82 -22.12 31.26
N MET A 98 11.60 -23.13 30.43
CA MET A 98 11.17 -22.94 29.04
C MET A 98 9.78 -22.28 28.96
N ALA A 99 8.85 -22.66 29.84
CA ALA A 99 7.52 -22.06 29.90
C ALA A 99 7.58 -20.58 30.33
N ALA A 100 8.39 -20.25 31.34
CA ALA A 100 8.64 -18.87 31.75
C ALA A 100 9.29 -18.05 30.61
N ASN A 101 10.34 -18.58 29.98
CA ASN A 101 11.02 -17.93 28.85
C ASN A 101 10.09 -17.65 27.67
N ARG A 102 9.15 -18.57 27.38
CA ARG A 102 8.14 -18.37 26.33
C ARG A 102 7.22 -17.19 26.66
N LYS A 103 6.72 -17.11 27.90
CA LYS A 103 5.87 -15.99 28.35
C LYS A 103 6.60 -14.65 28.23
N ASP A 104 7.85 -14.57 28.69
CA ASP A 104 8.65 -13.35 28.63
C ASP A 104 8.94 -12.92 27.19
N THR A 105 9.24 -13.88 26.32
CA THR A 105 9.50 -13.63 24.90
C THR A 105 8.25 -13.10 24.21
N ASP A 106 7.08 -13.65 24.51
CA ASP A 106 5.79 -13.20 23.95
C ASP A 106 5.45 -11.78 24.40
N LEU A 107 5.71 -11.42 25.66
CA LEU A 107 5.52 -10.06 26.18
C LEU A 107 6.47 -9.08 25.47
N LYS A 108 7.77 -9.39 25.40
CA LYS A 108 8.77 -8.58 24.69
C LYS A 108 8.41 -8.40 23.21
N TYR A 109 7.93 -9.45 22.56
CA TYR A 109 7.48 -9.37 21.17
C TYR A 109 6.27 -8.44 21.00
N LYS A 110 5.26 -8.57 21.86
CA LYS A 110 4.08 -7.68 21.85
C LYS A 110 4.49 -6.22 22.05
N GLU A 111 5.39 -5.94 22.99
CA GLU A 111 5.91 -4.59 23.22
C GLU A 111 6.68 -4.05 22.02
N LYS A 112 7.60 -4.85 21.45
CA LYS A 112 8.36 -4.48 20.24
C LYS A 112 7.42 -4.18 19.07
N LYS A 113 6.37 -4.99 18.89
CA LYS A 113 5.34 -4.77 17.86
C LYS A 113 4.57 -3.46 18.09
N LYS A 114 4.19 -3.15 19.34
CA LYS A 114 3.55 -1.87 19.69
C LYS A 114 4.46 -0.67 19.40
N LYS A 115 5.75 -0.75 19.79
CA LYS A 115 6.77 0.27 19.52
C LYS A 115 6.97 0.50 18.02
N ARG A 116 7.08 -0.57 17.23
CA ARG A 116 7.17 -0.48 15.76
C ARG A 116 5.94 0.18 15.14
N LYS A 117 4.74 -0.22 15.57
CA LYS A 117 3.50 0.37 15.05
C LYS A 117 3.39 1.86 15.39
N SER A 118 3.85 2.30 16.56
CA SER A 118 3.84 3.71 16.93
C SER A 118 4.90 4.51 16.17
N SER A 119 6.10 3.96 15.96
CA SER A 119 7.14 4.60 15.13
C SER A 119 6.73 4.71 13.66
N GLU A 120 6.15 3.64 13.09
CA GLU A 120 5.64 3.63 11.71
C GLU A 120 4.53 4.67 11.53
N LYS A 121 3.61 4.79 12.49
CA LYS A 121 2.57 5.84 12.47
C LYS A 121 3.16 7.25 12.55
N LYS A 122 4.18 7.48 13.38
CA LYS A 122 4.85 8.79 13.49
C LYS A 122 5.59 9.14 12.20
N ALA A 123 6.33 8.20 11.62
CA ALA A 123 7.00 8.38 10.34
C ALA A 123 6.00 8.66 9.21
N GLY A 124 4.92 7.87 9.12
CA GLY A 124 3.86 8.08 8.14
C GLY A 124 3.07 9.37 8.31
N ARG A 125 3.16 10.08 9.45
CA ARG A 125 2.63 11.45 9.60
C ARG A 125 3.62 12.54 9.19
N LYS A 126 4.93 12.27 9.28
CA LYS A 126 6.00 13.22 8.94
C LYS A 126 6.24 13.30 7.43
N TYR A 127 6.07 12.17 6.73
CA TYR A 127 6.37 12.02 5.30
C TYR A 127 5.12 11.89 4.43
N ARG A 128 3.96 12.35 4.91
CA ARG A 128 2.68 12.33 4.19
C ARG A 128 2.14 13.72 4.00
#